data_AF-A0A7V4JHJ0-F1
#
_entry.id   AF-A0A7V4JHJ0-F1
#
_cell.length_a   1.000
_cell.length_b   1.000
_cell.length_c   1.000
_cell.angle_alpha   90.00
_cell.angle_beta   90.00
_cell.angle_gamma   90.00
#
_symmetry.space_group_name_H-M   'P 1'
#
loop_
_entity.id
_entity.type
_entity.pdbx_description
1 polymer ?
#
loop_
_entity_poly.entity_id
_entity_poly.type
_entity_poly.pdbx_seq_one_letter_code
_entity_poly.pdbx_strand_id
1 'polypeptide(L)'
;HGYAHDVGRDVGDIPGVHYEILWGERVVRSVANLTREDGREFLALAPLVPVRTEVESFPLEEANEALDRLRSGRLRGAAVLVMEGS
;
A
#
# COMPACT_ATOMS: atom_id res chain seq x y z
N HIS A 1 22.66 -14.58 5.80
CA HIS A 1 23.25 -13.23 5.63
C HIS A 1 22.37 -12.49 4.63
N GLY A 2 21.24 -11.95 5.11
CA GLY A 2 20.26 -11.25 4.29
C GLY A 2 20.46 -9.75 4.41
N TYR A 3 20.79 -9.10 3.31
CA TYR A 3 20.85 -7.65 3.22
C TYR A 3 19.43 -7.09 3.27
N ALA A 4 18.96 -6.72 4.46
CA ALA A 4 17.93 -5.71 4.60
C ALA A 4 18.63 -4.35 4.43
N HIS A 5 18.60 -3.80 3.22
CA HIS A 5 18.80 -2.36 3.06
C HIS A 5 17.54 -1.70 3.62
N ASP A 6 17.60 -1.37 4.91
CA ASP A 6 16.62 -0.53 5.57
C ASP A 6 16.72 0.87 4.96
N VAL A 7 15.82 1.18 4.03
CA VAL A 7 15.69 2.52 3.48
C VAL A 7 14.95 3.34 4.53
N GLY A 8 15.72 4.02 5.39
CA GLY A 8 15.21 4.97 6.35
C GLY A 8 14.47 6.10 5.63
N ARG A 9 13.15 5.96 5.49
CA ARG A 9 12.27 7.10 5.26
C ARG A 9 12.16 7.82 6.59
N ASP A 10 12.30 9.13 6.59
CA ASP A 10 12.10 9.95 7.79
C ASP A 10 10.68 9.71 8.33
N VAL A 11 10.56 8.88 9.37
CA VAL A 11 9.29 8.53 10.00
C VAL A 11 9.10 9.58 11.09
N GLY A 12 8.32 10.62 10.79
CA GLY A 12 8.02 11.66 11.78
C GLY A 12 7.46 11.08 13.09
N ASP A 13 7.56 11.86 14.16
CA ASP A 13 7.14 11.44 15.51
C ASP A 13 5.70 10.90 15.53
N ILE A 14 5.51 9.79 16.24
CA ILE A 14 4.18 9.22 16.47
C ILE A 14 3.40 10.17 17.40
N PRO A 15 2.24 10.69 16.99
CA PRO A 15 1.39 11.49 17.87
C PRO A 15 0.94 10.70 19.10
N GLY A 16 0.73 11.39 20.22
CA GLY A 16 0.22 10.76 21.44
C GLY A 16 -1.13 10.07 21.21
N VAL A 17 -1.28 8.85 21.72
CA VAL A 17 -2.51 8.05 21.64
C VAL A 17 -3.21 7.96 22.99
N HIS A 18 -4.55 7.94 23.00
CA HIS A 18 -5.32 7.77 24.22
C HIS A 18 -5.12 6.37 24.82
N TYR A 19 -4.83 6.30 26.13
CA TYR A 19 -4.52 5.04 26.82
C TYR A 19 -5.60 3.95 26.67
N GLU A 20 -6.88 4.33 26.53
CA GLU A 20 -8.01 3.41 26.35
C GLU A 20 -7.81 2.42 25.20
N ILE A 21 -7.11 2.82 24.11
CA ILE A 21 -6.89 1.94 22.96
C ILE A 21 -5.91 0.79 23.24
N LEU A 22 -5.17 0.86 24.36
CA LEU A 22 -4.18 -0.14 24.79
C LEU A 22 -4.71 -1.03 25.94
N TRP A 23 -5.92 -0.79 26.43
CA TRP A 23 -6.53 -1.61 27.48
C TRP A 23 -7.15 -2.90 26.91
N GLY A 24 -7.37 -3.92 27.76
CA GLY A 24 -8.04 -5.16 27.37
C GLY A 24 -7.25 -6.02 26.38
N GLU A 25 -5.94 -6.15 26.60
CA GLU A 25 -5.02 -6.97 25.79
C GLU A 25 -4.88 -6.51 24.32
N ARG A 26 -5.23 -5.24 24.03
CA ARG A 26 -5.08 -4.64 22.71
C ARG A 26 -3.62 -4.25 22.44
N VAL A 27 -3.19 -4.36 21.19
CA VAL A 27 -1.85 -3.99 20.75
C VAL A 27 -1.92 -3.10 19.50
N VAL A 28 -1.16 -2.01 19.50
CA VAL A 28 -0.95 -1.16 18.32
C VAL A 28 0.43 -1.47 17.74
N ARG A 29 0.50 -1.76 16.44
CA ARG A 29 1.75 -2.03 15.71
C ARG A 29 1.78 -1.21 14.43
N SER A 30 2.94 -0.63 14.10
CA SER A 30 3.19 -0.13 12.75
C SER A 30 3.59 -1.30 11.85
N VAL A 31 3.17 -1.22 10.60
CA VAL A 31 3.64 -2.12 9.54
C VAL A 31 4.03 -1.23 8.37
N ALA A 32 5.24 -1.41 7.86
CA ALA A 32 5.76 -0.67 6.73
C ALA A 32 6.65 -1.62 5.91
N ASN A 33 6.80 -1.35 4.61
CA ASN A 33 7.71 -2.05 3.71
C ASN A 33 7.57 -3.59 3.75
N LEU A 34 6.69 -4.13 2.91
CA LEU A 34 6.60 -5.58 2.68
C LEU A 34 7.81 -6.05 1.87
N THR A 35 8.35 -7.23 2.23
CA THR A 35 9.42 -7.85 1.45
C THR A 35 8.86 -8.39 0.13
N ARG A 36 9.76 -8.65 -0.83
CA ARG A 36 9.38 -9.32 -2.07
C ARG A 36 8.81 -10.72 -1.82
N GLU A 37 9.28 -11.41 -0.78
CA GLU A 37 8.80 -12.74 -0.42
C GLU A 37 7.37 -12.68 0.13
N ASP A 38 7.09 -11.74 1.05
CA ASP A 38 5.73 -11.52 1.57
C ASP A 38 4.71 -11.31 0.44
N GLY A 39 5.11 -10.55 -0.60
CA GLY A 39 4.28 -10.34 -1.78
C GLY A 39 4.04 -11.63 -2.58
N ARG A 40 5.03 -12.51 -2.73
CA ARG A 40 4.87 -13.79 -3.44
C ARG A 40 3.96 -14.74 -2.69
N GLU A 41 4.14 -14.85 -1.37
CA GLU A 41 3.29 -15.68 -0.51
C GLU A 41 1.84 -15.18 -0.55
N PHE A 42 1.63 -13.87 -0.44
CA PHE A 42 0.30 -13.28 -0.53
C PHE A 42 -0.37 -13.53 -1.90
N LEU A 43 0.35 -13.33 -3.00
CA LEU A 43 -0.20 -13.52 -4.35
C LEU A 43 -0.53 -15.00 -4.65
N ALA A 44 0.16 -15.95 -4.02
CA ALA A 44 -0.19 -17.37 -4.11
C ALA A 44 -1.51 -17.70 -3.37
N LEU A 45 -1.81 -16.98 -2.29
CA LEU A 45 -3.05 -17.13 -1.52
C LEU A 45 -4.24 -16.36 -2.11
N ALA A 46 -4.00 -15.24 -2.80
CA ALA A 46 -5.03 -14.33 -3.29
C ALA A 46 -6.14 -14.96 -4.17
N PRO A 47 -5.90 -16.04 -4.96
CA PRO A 47 -6.98 -16.72 -5.68
C PRO A 47 -7.87 -17.59 -4.80
N LEU A 48 -7.34 -18.06 -3.66
CA LEU A 48 -8.02 -19.01 -2.75
C LEU A 48 -8.95 -18.29 -1.76
N VAL A 49 -8.66 -17.02 -1.47
CA VAL A 49 -9.51 -16.13 -0.68
C VAL A 49 -9.94 -15.02 -1.63
N PRO A 50 -11.21 -14.89 -2.03
CA PRO A 50 -11.61 -14.00 -3.12
C PRO A 50 -11.50 -12.51 -2.71
N VAL A 51 -10.29 -11.99 -2.73
CA VAL A 51 -9.99 -10.57 -2.55
C VAL A 51 -10.46 -9.84 -3.81
N ARG A 52 -11.38 -8.89 -3.65
CA ARG A 52 -11.84 -8.02 -4.75
C ARG A 52 -11.06 -6.72 -4.70
N THR A 53 -10.33 -6.41 -5.77
CA THR A 53 -9.65 -5.14 -5.95
C THR A 53 -10.50 -4.21 -6.80
N GLU A 54 -10.54 -2.94 -6.43
CA GLU A 54 -11.06 -1.86 -7.28
C GLU A 54 -9.87 -1.16 -7.93
N VAL A 55 -9.89 -1.06 -9.26
CA VAL A 55 -8.83 -0.43 -10.03
C VAL A 55 -9.43 0.53 -11.06
N GLU A 56 -8.74 1.65 -11.26
CA GLU A 56 -9.02 2.62 -12.32
C GLU A 56 -7.78 2.68 -13.22
N SER A 57 -7.95 2.31 -14.48
CA SER A 57 -6.86 2.25 -15.45
C SER A 57 -6.73 3.56 -16.22
N PHE A 58 -5.50 4.00 -16.42
CA PHE A 58 -5.16 5.18 -17.23
C PHE A 58 -4.09 4.79 -18.25
N PRO A 59 -4.13 5.33 -19.49
CA PRO A 59 -2.98 5.30 -20.38
C PRO A 59 -1.76 5.95 -19.71
N LEU A 60 -0.55 5.51 -20.05
CA LEU A 60 0.67 6.11 -19.51
C LEU A 60 0.74 7.62 -19.81
N GLU A 61 0.23 8.05 -20.96
CA GLU A 61 0.17 9.44 -21.41
C GLU A 61 -0.65 10.32 -20.45
N GLU A 62 -1.61 9.73 -19.74
CA GLU A 62 -2.49 10.40 -18.78
C GLU A 62 -2.00 10.28 -17.33
N ALA A 63 -0.75 9.88 -17.10
CA ALA A 63 -0.19 9.69 -15.75
C ALA A 63 -0.33 10.92 -14.85
N ASN A 64 -0.22 12.14 -15.41
CA ASN A 64 -0.41 13.37 -14.63
C ASN A 64 -1.86 13.53 -14.15
N GLU A 65 -2.85 13.15 -14.97
CA GLU A 65 -4.25 13.17 -14.55
C GLU A 65 -4.51 12.16 -13.44
N ALA A 66 -3.96 10.94 -13.55
CA ALA A 66 -4.05 9.93 -12.51
C ALA A 66 -3.48 10.44 -11.17
N LEU A 67 -2.33 11.13 -11.20
CA LEU A 67 -1.71 11.74 -10.03
C LEU A 67 -2.57 12.86 -9.42
N ASP A 68 -3.18 13.71 -10.25
CA ASP A 68 -4.04 14.80 -9.77
C ASP A 68 -5.33 14.26 -9.14
N ARG A 69 -5.92 13.19 -9.70
CA ARG A 69 -7.07 12.49 -9.09
C ARG A 69 -6.70 11.84 -7.77
N LEU A 70 -5.51 11.23 -7.67
CA LEU A 70 -4.99 10.68 -6.41
C LEU A 70 -4.84 11.78 -5.35
N ARG A 71 -4.17 12.89 -5.68
CA ARG A 71 -3.94 14.01 -4.74
C ARG A 71 -5.21 14.68 -4.26
N SER A 72 -6.22 14.75 -5.12
CA SER A 72 -7.51 15.36 -4.81
C SER A 72 -8.50 14.40 -4.15
N GLY A 73 -8.11 13.15 -3.87
CA GLY A 73 -8.97 12.15 -3.24
C GLY A 73 -10.14 11.67 -4.13
N ARG A 74 -10.03 11.86 -5.46
CA ARG A 74 -11.07 11.46 -6.42
C ARG A 74 -10.91 10.03 -6.94
N LEU A 75 -9.81 9.37 -6.60
CA LEU A 75 -9.54 7.98 -6.95
C LEU A 75 -10.28 7.01 -6.01
N ARG A 76 -10.93 5.99 -6.56
CA ARG A 76 -11.44 4.83 -5.80
C ARG A 76 -10.56 3.63 -6.07
N GLY A 77 -10.10 2.96 -5.02
CA GLY A 77 -9.18 1.82 -5.15
C GLY A 77 -7.78 2.26 -5.59
N ALA A 78 -7.21 1.59 -6.59
CA ALA A 78 -5.87 1.85 -7.09
C ALA A 78 -5.87 2.38 -8.54
N ALA A 79 -5.02 3.39 -8.82
CA ALA A 79 -4.70 3.80 -10.18
C ALA A 79 -3.71 2.83 -10.81
N VAL A 80 -3.98 2.36 -12.02
CA VAL A 80 -3.08 1.49 -12.78
C VAL A 80 -2.74 2.17 -14.10
N LEU A 81 -1.46 2.44 -14.33
CA LEU A 81 -1.00 2.91 -15.63
C LEU A 81 -0.85 1.71 -16.57
N VAL A 82 -1.51 1.77 -17.71
CA VAL A 82 -1.45 0.75 -18.75
C VAL A 82 -0.51 1.26 -19.84
N MET A 83 0.50 0.45 -20.15
CA MET A 83 1.34 0.67 -21.32
C MET A 83 0.54 0.21 -22.55
N GLU A 84 0.32 1.07 -23.55
CA GLU A 84 -0.12 0.56 -24.85
C GLU A 84 0.98 -0.35 -25.41
N GLY A 85 0.61 -1.55 -25.84
CA GLY A 85 1.56 -2.55 -26.31
C GLY A 85 2.20 -2.15 -27.64
N SER A 86 3.53 -2.22 -27.70
CA SER A 86 4.25 -2.39 -28.97
C SER A 86 4.24 -3.86 -29.38
#